data_AF-G2FZC8-F1
#
_entry.id   AF-G2FZC8-F1
#
_cell.length_a   1.000
_cell.length_b   1.000
_cell.length_c   1.000
_cell.angle_alpha   90.00
_cell.angle_beta   90.00
_cell.angle_gamma   90.00
#
_symmetry.space_group_name_H-M   'P 1'
#
loop_
_entity.id
_entity.type
_entity.pdbx_description
1 polymer ?
#
loop_
_entity_poly.entity_id
_entity_poly.type
_entity_poly.pdbx_seq_one_letter_code
_entity_poly.pdbx_strand_id
1 'polypeptide(L)'
;MLEVEVGGMSFTVRTPGDVYKFALPLYDYLSQNGQAEAANALVKLVDSCYPQSTQALDAHRRAFKQIRETVHDLPLQYLLALDDALEILSK
;
A
#
# COMPACT_ATOMS: atom_id res chain seq x y z
N MET A 1 18.23 -7.75 10.03
CA MET A 1 17.48 -7.43 8.81
C MET A 1 17.00 -8.76 8.27
N LEU A 2 15.72 -9.10 8.48
CA LEU A 2 15.16 -10.37 8.04
C LEU A 2 14.49 -10.14 6.68
N GLU A 3 15.09 -10.67 5.63
CA GLU A 3 14.44 -10.82 4.33
C GLU A 3 13.52 -12.04 4.43
N VAL A 4 12.21 -11.84 4.43
CA VAL A 4 11.23 -12.93 4.46
C VAL A 4 10.78 -13.21 3.03
N GLU A 5 11.13 -14.39 2.51
CA GLU A 5 10.74 -14.87 1.19
C GLU A 5 9.61 -15.91 1.29
N VAL A 6 8.42 -15.58 0.76
CA VAL A 6 7.37 -16.55 0.46
C VAL A 6 6.82 -16.22 -0.92
N GLY A 7 6.94 -17.14 -1.89
CA GLY A 7 6.29 -17.01 -3.20
C GLY A 7 6.88 -15.97 -4.17
N GLY A 8 8.14 -15.55 -3.99
CA GLY A 8 8.89 -14.78 -5.00
C GLY A 8 8.61 -13.27 -5.08
N MET A 9 7.72 -12.73 -4.26
CA MET A 9 7.55 -11.28 -4.13
C MET A 9 8.19 -10.78 -2.84
N SER A 10 9.19 -9.92 -2.97
CA SER A 10 9.72 -9.11 -1.88
C SER A 10 9.39 -7.65 -2.18
N PHE A 11 8.78 -6.97 -1.22
CA PHE A 11 8.51 -5.54 -1.32
C PHE A 11 9.61 -4.81 -0.56
N THR A 12 10.35 -3.95 -1.26
CA THR A 12 11.30 -3.05 -0.61
C THR A 12 10.75 -1.64 -0.72
N VAL A 13 10.20 -1.12 0.38
CA VAL A 13 9.62 0.23 0.45
C VAL A 13 10.57 1.13 1.25
N ARG A 14 11.32 2.00 0.57
CA ARG A 14 12.33 2.87 1.22
C ARG A 14 12.22 4.33 0.84
N THR A 15 11.51 4.63 -0.24
CA THR A 15 11.32 5.99 -0.74
C THR A 15 9.84 6.27 -1.01
N PRO A 16 9.43 7.55 -1.10
CA PRO A 16 8.08 7.90 -1.56
C PRO A 16 7.76 7.33 -2.95
N GLY A 17 8.77 7.14 -3.81
CA GLY A 17 8.60 6.48 -5.11
C GLY A 17 8.19 5.02 -5.00
N ASP A 18 8.64 4.32 -3.96
CA ASP A 18 8.31 2.92 -3.73
C ASP A 18 6.91 2.73 -3.15
N VAL A 19 6.39 3.73 -2.43
CA VAL A 19 4.99 3.77 -1.97
C VAL A 19 4.04 3.66 -3.16
N TYR A 20 4.28 4.44 -4.22
CA TYR A 20 3.45 4.39 -5.42
C TYR A 20 3.54 3.04 -6.12
N LYS A 21 4.73 2.46 -6.19
CA LYS A 21 4.94 1.13 -6.80
C LYS A 21 4.28 0.02 -6.01
N PHE A 22 4.23 0.14 -4.68
CA PHE A 22 3.60 -0.84 -3.79
C PHE A 22 2.07 -0.81 -3.86
N ALA A 23 1.46 0.33 -4.20
CA ALA A 23 0.00 0.46 -4.28
C ALA A 23 -0.63 -0.51 -5.30
N LEU A 24 0.03 -0.75 -6.44
CA LEU A 24 -0.48 -1.65 -7.48
C LEU A 24 -0.53 -3.14 -7.05
N PRO A 25 0.56 -3.78 -6.60
CA PRO A 25 0.50 -5.16 -6.14
C PRO A 25 -0.40 -5.33 -4.91
N LEU A 26 -0.52 -4.32 -4.04
CA LEU A 26 -1.49 -4.34 -2.94
C LEU A 26 -2.93 -4.33 -3.47
N TYR A 27 -3.24 -3.49 -4.45
CA TYR A 27 -4.55 -3.48 -5.11
C TYR A 27 -4.88 -4.82 -5.77
N ASP A 28 -3.94 -5.41 -6.51
CA ASP A 28 -4.13 -6.68 -7.18
C ASP A 28 -4.43 -7.79 -6.17
N TYR A 29 -3.67 -7.85 -5.07
CA TYR A 29 -3.92 -8.80 -3.98
C TYR A 29 -5.33 -8.62 -3.39
N LEU A 30 -5.69 -7.39 -3.00
CA LEU A 30 -7.00 -7.12 -2.40
C LEU A 30 -8.15 -7.49 -3.35
N SER A 31 -8.01 -7.17 -4.64
CA SER A 31 -9.00 -7.49 -5.67
C SER A 31 -9.17 -8.99 -5.87
N GLN A 32 -8.07 -9.75 -5.89
CA GLN A 32 -8.11 -11.21 -6.07
C GLN A 32 -8.64 -11.97 -4.84
N ASN A 33 -8.54 -11.38 -3.65
CA ASN A 33 -8.95 -12.00 -2.38
C ASN A 33 -10.31 -11.51 -1.88
N GLY A 34 -11.12 -10.87 -2.73
CA GLY A 34 -12.49 -10.44 -2.39
C GLY A 34 -12.55 -9.21 -1.47
N GLN A 35 -11.43 -8.52 -1.24
CA GLN A 35 -11.33 -7.31 -0.41
C GLN A 35 -11.67 -6.05 -1.23
N ALA A 36 -12.82 -6.06 -1.91
CA ALA A 36 -13.20 -5.03 -2.89
C ALA A 36 -13.30 -3.61 -2.29
N GLU A 37 -13.75 -3.48 -1.04
CA GLU A 37 -13.83 -2.18 -0.36
C GLU A 37 -12.45 -1.59 -0.09
N ALA A 38 -11.51 -2.42 0.37
CA ALA A 38 -10.12 -2.04 0.59
C ALA A 38 -9.41 -1.71 -0.73
N ALA A 39 -9.64 -2.51 -1.79
CA ALA A 39 -9.12 -2.24 -3.13
C ALA A 39 -9.62 -0.90 -3.69
N ASN A 40 -10.89 -0.57 -3.46
CA ASN A 40 -11.49 0.69 -3.90
C ASN A 40 -10.85 1.93 -3.25
N ALA A 41 -10.29 1.80 -2.04
CA ALA A 41 -9.53 2.88 -1.42
C ALA A 41 -8.31 3.30 -2.26
N LEU A 42 -7.73 2.38 -3.01
CA LEU A 42 -6.59 2.62 -3.90
C LEU A 42 -7.01 3.13 -5.29
N VAL A 43 -8.14 2.66 -5.83
CA VAL A 43 -8.68 3.14 -7.11
C VAL A 43 -8.95 4.64 -7.08
N LYS A 44 -9.53 5.14 -5.98
CA LYS A 44 -9.79 6.57 -5.76
C LYS A 44 -8.54 7.45 -5.84
N LEU A 45 -7.35 6.87 -5.61
CA LEU A 45 -6.08 7.60 -5.72
C LEU A 45 -5.68 7.81 -7.18
N VAL A 46 -5.95 6.86 -8.05
CA VAL A 46 -5.66 6.93 -9.50
C VAL A 46 -6.61 7.90 -10.19
N ASP A 47 -7.89 7.88 -9.80
CA ASP A 47 -8.90 8.82 -10.33
C ASP A 47 -8.67 10.26 -9.85
N SER A 48 -7.93 10.44 -8.77
CA SER A 48 -7.60 11.76 -8.26
C SER A 48 -6.42 12.36 -9.05
N CYS A 49 -6.71 13.32 -9.91
CA CYS A 49 -5.69 14.09 -10.62
C CYS A 49 -4.97 15.05 -9.65
N TYR A 50 -4.02 14.51 -8.86
CA TYR A 50 -3.26 15.32 -7.91
C TYR A 50 -2.12 16.06 -8.64
N PRO A 51 -2.15 17.41 -8.71
CA PRO A 51 -1.11 18.19 -9.39
C PRO A 51 0.21 18.27 -8.59
N GLN A 52 0.24 17.78 -7.35
CA GLN A 52 1.40 17.87 -6.45
C GLN A 52 1.66 16.56 -5.69
N SER A 53 2.94 16.22 -5.51
CA SER A 53 3.38 15.02 -4.81
C SER A 53 2.86 14.94 -3.38
N THR A 54 2.73 16.05 -2.65
CA THR A 54 2.31 16.02 -1.23
C THR A 54 0.85 15.59 -1.04
N GLN A 55 -0.06 16.02 -1.91
CA GLN A 55 -1.47 15.59 -1.84
C GLN A 55 -1.62 14.11 -2.21
N ALA A 56 -0.86 13.65 -3.21
CA ALA A 56 -0.84 12.25 -3.59
C ALA A 56 -0.31 11.37 -2.44
N LEU A 57 0.79 11.77 -1.77
CA LEU A 57 1.34 11.05 -0.63
C LEU A 57 0.37 10.98 0.56
N ASP A 58 -0.31 12.09 0.88
CA ASP A 58 -1.29 12.11 1.95
C ASP A 58 -2.54 11.25 1.64
N ALA A 59 -2.95 11.20 0.38
CA ALA A 59 -4.03 10.32 -0.07
C ALA A 59 -3.63 8.83 0.05
N HIS A 60 -2.40 8.47 -0.36
CA HIS A 60 -1.85 7.12 -0.14
C HIS A 60 -1.81 6.76 1.34
N ARG A 61 -1.39 7.70 2.20
CA ARG A 61 -1.33 7.48 3.65
C ARG A 61 -2.70 7.13 4.23
N ARG A 62 -3.75 7.85 3.81
CA ARG A 62 -5.12 7.61 4.26
C ARG A 62 -5.64 6.24 3.80
N ALA A 63 -5.44 5.91 2.53
CA ALA A 63 -5.82 4.61 2.00
C ALA A 63 -5.09 3.46 2.71
N PHE A 64 -3.78 3.59 2.93
CA PHE A 64 -2.97 2.56 3.58
C PHE A 64 -3.35 2.35 5.04
N LYS A 65 -3.68 3.42 5.78
CA LYS A 65 -4.22 3.28 7.15
C LYS A 65 -5.54 2.52 7.15
N GLN A 66 -6.46 2.90 6.26
CA GLN A 66 -7.75 2.22 6.16
C GLN A 66 -7.58 0.73 5.84
N ILE A 67 -6.69 0.37 4.90
CA ILE A 67 -6.42 -1.03 4.55
C ILE A 67 -5.84 -1.79 5.75
N ARG A 68 -4.89 -1.19 6.48
CA ARG A 68 -4.28 -1.78 7.68
C ARG A 68 -5.32 -2.05 8.79
N GLU A 69 -6.29 -1.16 8.94
CA GLU A 69 -7.34 -1.25 9.95
C GLU A 69 -8.46 -2.23 9.56
N THR A 70 -8.69 -2.46 8.27
CA THR A 70 -9.83 -3.24 7.76
C THR A 70 -9.46 -4.67 7.33
N VAL A 71 -8.24 -4.89 6.84
CA VAL A 71 -7.79 -6.18 6.32
C VAL A 71 -6.86 -6.84 7.33
N HIS A 72 -7.41 -7.75 8.14
CA HIS A 72 -6.69 -8.40 9.24
C HIS A 72 -5.85 -9.61 8.83
N ASP A 73 -6.11 -10.16 7.64
CA ASP A 73 -5.52 -11.39 7.11
C ASP A 73 -4.50 -11.13 5.98
N LEU A 74 -3.93 -9.92 5.94
CA LEU A 74 -2.84 -9.60 5.01
C LEU A 74 -1.65 -10.54 5.22
N PRO A 75 -1.07 -11.11 4.15
CA PRO A 75 0.15 -11.88 4.26
C PRO A 75 1.27 -11.02 4.84
N LEU A 76 2.13 -11.64 5.64
CA LEU A 76 3.15 -10.93 6.42
C LEU A 76 3.99 -9.93 5.59
N GLN A 77 4.35 -10.28 4.36
CA GLN A 77 5.13 -9.40 3.49
C GLN A 77 4.38 -8.12 3.09
N TYR A 78 3.08 -8.21 2.80
CA TYR A 78 2.27 -7.03 2.52
C TYR A 78 2.08 -6.19 3.77
N LEU A 79 1.91 -6.82 4.93
CA LEU A 79 1.80 -6.11 6.21
C LEU A 79 3.08 -5.32 6.50
N LEU A 80 4.26 -5.93 6.36
CA LEU A 80 5.54 -5.25 6.57
C LEU A 80 5.75 -4.10 5.58
N ALA A 81 5.44 -4.32 4.29
CA ALA A 81 5.55 -3.28 3.28
C ALA A 81 4.57 -2.12 3.49
N LEU A 82 3.36 -2.42 3.97
CA LEU A 82 2.35 -1.43 4.33
C LEU A 82 2.81 -0.59 5.54
N ASP A 83 3.44 -1.22 6.52
CA ASP A 83 3.99 -0.56 7.70
C ASP A 83 5.16 0.36 7.33
N ASP A 84 6.09 -0.12 6.51
CA ASP A 84 7.21 0.66 5.99
C ASP A 84 6.71 1.86 5.17
N ALA A 85 5.70 1.65 4.32
CA ALA A 85 5.09 2.73 3.54
C ALA A 85 4.46 3.80 4.45
N LEU A 86 3.74 3.40 5.50
CA LEU A 86 3.14 4.32 6.46
C LEU A 86 4.19 5.10 7.25
N GLU A 87 5.33 4.49 7.58
CA GLU A 87 6.45 5.18 8.21
C GLU A 87 7.03 6.27 7.31
N ILE A 88 7.28 5.98 6.03
CA ILE A 88 7.78 6.95 5.05
C ILE A 88 6.82 8.13 4.88
N LEU A 89 5.51 7.85 4.82
CA LEU A 89 4.47 8.86 4.63
C LEU A 89 4.16 9.71 5.88
N SER A 90 4.75 9.36 7.02
CA SER A 90 4.60 10.08 8.28
C SER A 90 5.78 11.01 8.58
N LYS A 91 6.80 11.04 7.71
CA LYS A 91 7.99 11.89 7.80
C LYS A 91 7.81 13.24 7.10
#